data_AF-A0A932PTK7-F1
#
_entry.id   AF-A0A932PTK7-F1
#
_cell.length_a   1.000
_cell.length_b   1.000
_cell.length_c   1.000
_cell.angle_alpha   90.00
_cell.angle_beta   90.00
_cell.angle_gamma   90.00
#
_symmetry.space_group_name_H-M   'P 1'
#
loop_
_entity.id
_entity.type
_entity.pdbx_description
1 polymer ?
#
loop_
_entity_poly.entity_id
_entity_poly.type
_entity_poly.pdbx_seq_one_letter_code
_entity_poly.pdbx_strand_id
1 'polypeptide(L)'
;MAIILATMLLAGDPAVSSAESAALKKEIPTQISSQMLGHAAIEQIRKDHSAGKYKDLLQELDTAYQASMKNDGLKSLSEMRIGPAPEQQKWEELMKKTLDERNQELKQLVTPEQDAFLSQKISSGTTSSNSELDAALSRLSTLHMLAPNQGANADENALIAIDFEYEYKAIHLDMPLLMGQKGQDLREKQVALKMEQMDRMLQASKTFEDLSMKAAVETVHAQLDTLLAHNWDMVDLHGFMRNGQTESEKKIASILSHYRDKFAELTNQFLEKHGQN
;
A
#
# COMPACT_ATOMS: atom_id res chain seq x y z
N MET A 1 -4.49 0.68 -11.02
CA MET A 1 -3.35 0.91 -10.11
C MET A 1 -3.87 0.72 -8.69
N ALA A 2 -3.38 -0.28 -7.95
CA ALA A 2 -3.95 -0.73 -6.69
C ALA A 2 -4.19 0.44 -5.71
N ILE A 3 -5.48 0.70 -5.49
CA ILE A 3 -6.07 1.84 -4.79
C ILE A 3 -5.68 1.86 -3.30
N ILE A 4 -5.10 0.79 -2.79
CA ILE A 4 -4.66 0.64 -1.39
C ILE A 4 -3.43 1.49 -1.05
N LEU A 5 -2.65 1.95 -2.04
CA LEU A 5 -1.48 2.82 -1.78
C LEU A 5 -1.80 4.32 -1.71
N ALA A 6 -2.91 4.76 -2.32
CA ALA A 6 -3.30 6.17 -2.27
C ALA A 6 -4.10 6.51 -0.99
N THR A 7 -4.86 5.57 -0.44
CA THR A 7 -5.69 5.80 0.75
C THR A 7 -4.90 5.77 2.07
N MET A 8 -3.78 5.05 2.15
CA MET A 8 -2.93 5.06 3.36
C MET A 8 -2.11 6.37 3.56
N LEU A 9 -2.08 7.27 2.58
CA LEU A 9 -1.36 8.55 2.68
C LEU A 9 -2.23 9.74 3.14
N LEU A 10 -3.54 9.54 3.33
CA LEU A 10 -4.51 10.63 3.57
C LEU A 10 -5.17 10.65 4.96
N ALA A 11 -5.00 9.63 5.81
CA ALA A 11 -5.65 9.60 7.13
C ALA A 11 -4.72 10.15 8.22
N GLY A 12 -4.71 11.48 8.38
CA GLY A 12 -4.24 12.14 9.58
C GLY A 12 -5.42 12.49 10.51
N ASP A 13 -5.44 11.83 11.66
CA ASP A 13 -6.08 12.17 12.95
C ASP A 13 -7.58 11.88 13.23
N PRO A 14 -7.94 11.68 14.53
CA PRO A 14 -8.81 10.60 14.96
C PRO A 14 -10.11 11.09 15.63
N ALA A 15 -11.11 10.20 15.76
CA ALA A 15 -11.96 10.20 16.95
C ALA A 15 -12.73 8.87 17.17
N VAL A 16 -12.54 8.31 18.37
CA VAL A 16 -13.51 7.58 19.23
C VAL A 16 -13.58 6.04 19.20
N SER A 17 -13.16 5.51 20.37
CA SER A 17 -13.74 4.42 21.19
C SER A 17 -13.29 2.97 21.01
N SER A 18 -12.35 2.63 21.90
CA SER A 18 -12.14 1.38 22.65
C SER A 18 -12.89 0.11 22.22
N ALA A 19 -12.11 -0.85 21.75
CA ALA A 19 -12.21 -2.24 22.20
C ALA A 19 -10.80 -2.74 22.54
N GLU A 20 -10.69 -3.45 23.65
CA GLU A 20 -9.44 -4.03 24.15
C GLU A 20 -8.72 -4.81 23.05
N SER A 21 -7.51 -4.38 22.69
CA SER A 21 -6.65 -5.16 21.80
C SER A 21 -5.25 -5.22 22.38
N ALA A 22 -4.70 -6.44 22.40
CA ALA A 22 -3.42 -6.76 23.00
C ALA A 22 -2.32 -5.91 22.36
N ALA A 23 -1.67 -5.06 23.16
CA ALA A 23 -0.58 -4.23 22.70
C ALA A 23 0.57 -5.10 22.15
N LEU A 24 0.86 -4.97 20.85
CA LEU A 24 2.05 -5.52 20.18
C LEU A 24 3.30 -4.95 20.88
N LYS A 25 3.95 -5.76 21.73
CA LYS A 25 4.97 -5.30 22.69
C LYS A 25 6.42 -5.49 22.25
N LYS A 26 6.71 -5.84 20.99
CA LYS A 26 8.09 -5.98 20.49
C LYS A 26 8.50 -4.80 19.60
N GLU A 27 9.25 -3.87 20.21
CA GLU A 27 10.04 -2.90 19.47
C GLU A 27 11.22 -3.63 18.80
N ILE A 28 11.27 -3.60 17.48
CA ILE A 28 12.41 -4.12 16.70
C ILE A 28 13.32 -2.93 16.40
N PRO A 29 14.63 -3.00 16.67
CA PRO A 29 15.54 -1.90 16.35
C PRO A 29 15.51 -1.56 14.85
N THR A 30 15.11 -0.33 14.54
CA THR A 30 15.07 0.24 13.18
C THR A 30 16.49 0.59 12.72
N GLN A 31 16.92 0.06 11.58
CA GLN A 31 18.24 0.38 10.98
C GLN A 31 18.14 1.30 9.76
N ILE A 32 16.94 1.55 9.27
CA ILE A 32 16.69 2.37 8.08
C ILE A 32 16.58 3.84 8.50
N SER A 33 17.01 4.77 7.65
CA SER A 33 16.85 6.21 7.87
C SER A 33 16.08 6.84 6.71
N SER A 34 15.46 8.00 6.93
CA SER A 34 14.85 8.81 5.85
C SER A 34 15.87 9.35 4.82
N GLN A 35 17.17 9.21 5.12
CA GLN A 35 18.29 9.57 4.24
C GLN A 35 18.74 8.39 3.35
N MET A 36 17.99 7.28 3.36
CA MET A 36 18.23 6.13 2.48
C MET A 36 17.30 6.19 1.27
N LEU A 37 17.79 5.78 0.09
CA LEU A 37 16.94 5.59 -1.09
C LEU A 37 16.03 4.38 -0.88
N GLY A 38 14.83 4.42 -1.46
CA GLY A 38 13.82 3.37 -1.32
C GLY A 38 14.35 1.98 -1.66
N HIS A 39 15.13 1.84 -2.74
CA HIS A 39 15.68 0.53 -3.14
C HIS A 39 16.54 -0.10 -2.03
N ALA A 40 17.39 0.69 -1.35
CA ALA A 40 18.28 0.20 -0.31
C ALA A 40 17.50 -0.15 0.96
N ALA A 41 16.47 0.64 1.28
CA ALA A 41 15.56 0.34 2.38
C ALA A 41 14.82 -0.98 2.14
N ILE A 42 14.23 -1.16 0.95
CA ILE A 42 13.49 -2.37 0.59
C ILE A 42 14.40 -3.60 0.54
N GLU A 43 15.61 -3.47 -0.01
CA GLU A 43 16.60 -4.55 -0.03
C GLU A 43 16.95 -5.01 1.40
N GLN A 44 17.15 -4.06 2.33
CA GLN A 44 17.41 -4.39 3.72
C GLN A 44 16.20 -5.09 4.39
N ILE A 45 14.98 -4.61 4.14
CA ILE A 45 13.75 -5.25 4.68
C ILE A 45 13.57 -6.65 4.11
N ARG A 46 13.86 -6.86 2.81
CA ARG A 46 13.80 -8.17 2.15
C ARG A 46 14.78 -9.15 2.77
N LYS A 47 16.00 -8.70 3.04
CA LYS A 47 17.03 -9.49 3.73
C LYS A 47 16.59 -9.86 5.15
N ASP A 48 16.05 -8.89 5.88
CA ASP A 48 15.57 -9.08 7.25
C ASP A 48 14.36 -10.02 7.32
N HIS A 49 13.43 -9.92 6.36
CA HIS A 49 12.30 -10.83 6.19
C HIS A 49 12.77 -12.25 5.89
N SER A 50 13.70 -12.41 4.94
CA SER A 50 14.29 -13.71 4.60
C SER A 50 15.08 -14.33 5.77
N ALA A 51 15.68 -13.50 6.63
CA ALA A 51 16.38 -13.93 7.84
C ALA A 51 15.42 -14.24 9.01
N GLY A 52 14.11 -14.06 8.84
CA GLY A 52 13.10 -14.34 9.86
C GLY A 52 12.96 -13.27 10.93
N LYS A 53 13.47 -12.05 10.73
CA LYS A 53 13.40 -10.94 11.70
C LYS A 53 11.96 -10.60 12.10
N TYR A 54 11.01 -10.74 11.17
CA TYR A 54 9.59 -10.43 11.39
C TYR A 54 8.74 -11.64 11.78
N LYS A 55 9.34 -12.83 11.99
CA LYS A 55 8.60 -14.08 12.22
C LYS A 55 7.64 -14.01 13.41
N ASP A 56 8.10 -13.48 14.53
CA ASP A 56 7.28 -13.37 15.74
C ASP A 56 6.06 -12.46 15.50
N LEU A 57 6.27 -11.31 14.83
CA LEU A 57 5.20 -10.39 14.47
C LEU A 57 4.17 -11.06 13.54
N LEU A 58 4.63 -11.74 12.49
CA LEU A 58 3.76 -12.41 11.53
C LEU A 58 2.93 -13.50 12.24
N GLN A 59 3.54 -14.25 13.15
CA GLN A 59 2.84 -15.26 13.95
C GLN A 59 1.82 -14.66 14.93
N GLU A 60 2.12 -13.50 15.52
CA GLU A 60 1.16 -12.76 16.36
C GLU A 60 -0.06 -12.31 15.54
N LEU A 61 0.18 -11.77 14.34
CA LEU A 61 -0.89 -11.36 13.40
C LEU A 61 -1.72 -12.56 12.90
N ASP A 62 -1.08 -13.69 12.61
CA ASP A 62 -1.77 -14.95 12.27
C ASP A 62 -2.69 -15.39 13.41
N THR A 63 -2.18 -15.36 14.65
CA THR A 63 -2.94 -15.76 15.83
C THR A 63 -4.16 -14.86 16.04
N ALA A 64 -4.00 -13.54 15.87
CA ALA A 64 -5.09 -12.58 15.95
C ALA A 64 -6.17 -12.86 14.88
N TYR A 65 -5.74 -13.06 13.62
CA TYR A 65 -6.66 -13.39 12.53
C TYR A 65 -7.46 -14.67 12.80
N GLN A 66 -6.79 -15.74 13.24
CA GLN A 66 -7.45 -17.01 13.58
C GLN A 66 -8.43 -16.87 14.75
N ALA A 67 -8.13 -16.02 15.73
CA ALA A 67 -9.05 -15.71 16.81
C ALA A 67 -10.29 -14.93 16.32
N SER A 68 -10.09 -13.93 15.45
CA SER A 68 -11.20 -13.17 14.86
C SER A 68 -12.10 -14.03 13.96
N MET A 69 -11.53 -14.95 13.18
CA MET A 69 -12.34 -15.90 12.39
C MET A 69 -13.28 -16.74 13.25
N LYS A 70 -12.84 -17.20 14.43
CA LYS A 70 -13.65 -18.05 15.32
C LYS A 70 -14.80 -17.33 16.01
N ASN A 71 -14.72 -16.00 16.10
CA ASN A 71 -15.66 -15.17 16.86
C ASN A 71 -16.53 -14.29 15.95
N ASP A 72 -16.68 -14.63 14.66
CA ASP A 72 -17.37 -13.81 13.65
C ASP A 72 -16.84 -12.36 13.54
N GLY A 73 -15.62 -12.10 14.01
CA GLY A 73 -15.02 -10.77 14.09
C GLY A 73 -14.60 -10.17 12.74
N LEU A 74 -14.75 -10.94 11.65
CA LEU A 74 -14.43 -10.50 10.28
C LEU A 74 -15.64 -10.02 9.48
N LYS A 75 -16.85 -10.14 10.05
CA LYS A 75 -18.09 -9.83 9.34
C LYS A 75 -18.12 -8.39 8.80
N SER A 76 -17.81 -7.40 9.64
CA SER A 76 -17.79 -6.00 9.23
C SER A 76 -16.75 -5.71 8.13
N LEU A 77 -15.58 -6.36 8.18
CA LEU A 77 -14.58 -6.23 7.13
C LEU A 77 -15.10 -6.79 5.79
N SER A 78 -15.80 -7.93 5.83
CA SER A 78 -16.42 -8.51 4.64
C SER A 78 -17.53 -7.64 4.08
N GLU A 79 -18.32 -6.98 4.93
CA GLU A 79 -19.44 -6.12 4.53
C GLU A 79 -18.97 -4.81 3.87
N MET A 80 -17.73 -4.37 4.13
CA MET A 80 -17.12 -3.22 3.46
C MET A 80 -16.74 -3.50 1.99
N ARG A 81 -16.64 -4.78 1.59
CA ARG A 81 -16.31 -5.18 0.22
C ARG A 81 -17.58 -5.30 -0.63
N ILE A 82 -17.91 -4.22 -1.33
CA ILE A 82 -19.15 -4.07 -2.11
C ILE A 82 -19.00 -4.44 -3.60
N GLY A 83 -17.82 -4.88 -4.03
CA GLY A 83 -17.51 -5.19 -5.42
C GLY A 83 -17.27 -3.95 -6.31
N PRO A 84 -16.85 -4.16 -7.58
CA PRO A 84 -16.52 -3.09 -8.50
C PRO A 84 -17.73 -2.23 -8.89
N ALA A 85 -17.57 -0.91 -8.81
CA ALA A 85 -18.58 0.05 -9.28
C ALA A 85 -18.49 0.21 -10.81
N PRO A 86 -19.61 0.39 -11.55
CA PRO A 86 -19.57 0.56 -13.01
C PRO A 86 -18.67 1.72 -13.48
N GLU A 87 -18.60 2.80 -12.72
CA GLU A 87 -17.79 3.99 -13.01
C GLU A 87 -16.33 3.88 -12.52
N GLN A 88 -15.96 2.76 -11.88
CA GLN A 88 -14.63 2.56 -11.30
C GLN A 88 -13.52 2.73 -12.34
N GLN A 89 -13.68 2.16 -13.54
CA GLN A 89 -12.66 2.27 -14.59
C GLN A 89 -12.38 3.74 -14.96
N LYS A 90 -13.45 4.53 -15.11
CA LYS A 90 -13.33 5.97 -15.42
C LYS A 90 -12.66 6.73 -14.28
N TRP A 91 -12.98 6.38 -13.02
CA TRP A 91 -12.33 6.98 -11.86
C TRP A 91 -10.84 6.60 -11.78
N GLU A 92 -10.50 5.33 -12.04
CA GLU A 92 -9.11 4.86 -12.09
C GLU A 92 -8.29 5.57 -13.19
N GLU A 93 -8.88 5.79 -14.37
CA GLU A 93 -8.26 6.55 -15.46
C GLU A 93 -7.97 8.00 -15.07
N LEU A 94 -8.93 8.66 -14.40
CA LEU A 94 -8.76 10.03 -13.89
C LEU A 94 -7.65 10.09 -12.83
N MET A 95 -7.67 9.16 -11.87
CA MET A 95 -6.63 9.05 -10.85
C MET A 95 -5.25 8.84 -11.47
N LYS A 96 -5.14 7.94 -12.45
CA LYS A 96 -3.89 7.69 -13.18
C LYS A 96 -3.40 8.95 -13.88
N LYS A 97 -4.27 9.65 -14.60
CA LYS A 97 -3.92 10.90 -15.27
C LYS A 97 -3.39 11.94 -14.26
N THR A 98 -4.07 12.12 -13.14
CA THR A 98 -3.66 13.07 -12.09
C THR A 98 -2.33 12.68 -11.44
N LEU A 99 -2.06 11.39 -11.27
CA LEU A 99 -0.75 10.89 -10.81
C LEU A 99 0.36 11.15 -11.81
N ASP A 100 0.09 10.94 -13.11
CA ASP A 100 1.05 11.19 -14.18
C ASP A 100 1.41 12.68 -14.27
N GLU A 101 0.42 13.57 -14.14
CA GLU A 101 0.63 15.03 -14.07
C GLU A 101 1.52 15.41 -12.86
N ARG A 102 1.20 14.92 -11.66
CA ARG A 102 2.02 15.13 -10.45
C ARG A 102 3.46 14.67 -10.66
N ASN A 103 3.62 13.45 -11.20
CA ASN A 103 4.93 12.84 -11.41
C ASN A 103 5.75 13.64 -12.44
N GLN A 104 5.12 14.19 -13.48
CA GLN A 104 5.79 15.06 -14.45
C GLN A 104 6.27 16.37 -13.80
N GLU A 105 5.43 17.03 -13.01
CA GLU A 105 5.83 18.28 -12.34
C GLU A 105 6.96 18.06 -11.33
N LEU A 106 6.91 16.96 -10.56
CA LEU A 106 7.98 16.59 -9.63
C LEU A 106 9.31 16.34 -10.35
N LYS A 107 9.31 15.62 -11.49
CA LYS A 107 10.54 15.36 -12.27
C LYS A 107 11.19 16.63 -12.81
N GLN A 108 10.41 17.70 -13.03
CA GLN A 108 10.92 18.97 -13.54
C GLN A 108 11.56 19.86 -12.45
N LEU A 109 11.38 19.53 -11.17
CA LEU A 109 11.71 20.43 -10.06
C LEU A 109 13.18 20.46 -9.66
N VAL A 110 13.87 19.32 -9.71
CA VAL A 110 15.24 19.18 -9.19
C VAL A 110 16.12 18.50 -10.22
N THR A 111 17.15 19.22 -10.67
CA THR A 111 18.17 18.62 -11.53
C THR A 111 19.25 17.94 -10.68
N PRO A 112 19.92 16.89 -11.22
CA PRO A 112 21.00 16.21 -10.52
C PRO A 112 22.15 17.15 -10.06
N GLU A 113 22.32 18.30 -10.72
CA GLU A 113 23.35 19.28 -10.32
C GLU A 113 22.98 20.09 -9.06
N GLN A 114 21.70 20.14 -8.69
CA GLN A 114 21.23 20.92 -7.53
C GLN A 114 21.21 20.10 -6.24
N ASP A 115 20.70 18.86 -6.33
CA ASP A 115 20.68 17.90 -5.22
C ASP A 115 20.55 16.49 -5.79
N ALA A 116 21.68 15.78 -5.83
CA ALA A 116 21.74 14.43 -6.41
C ALA A 116 20.86 13.42 -5.66
N PHE A 117 20.75 13.54 -4.33
CA PHE A 117 19.97 12.60 -3.52
C PHE A 117 18.47 12.84 -3.70
N LEU A 118 18.04 14.09 -3.63
CA LEU A 118 16.65 14.48 -3.83
C LEU A 118 16.19 14.18 -5.26
N SER A 119 17.04 14.42 -6.26
CA SER A 119 16.77 14.07 -7.66
C SER A 119 16.59 12.55 -7.85
N GLN A 120 17.40 11.73 -7.16
CA GLN A 120 17.25 10.28 -7.16
C GLN A 120 15.95 9.82 -6.49
N LYS A 121 15.57 10.42 -5.36
CA LYS A 121 14.28 10.13 -4.70
C LYS A 121 13.08 10.49 -5.57
N ILE A 122 13.11 11.66 -6.20
CA ILE A 122 12.07 12.06 -7.16
C ILE A 122 12.00 11.07 -8.31
N SER A 123 13.14 10.75 -8.93
CA SER A 123 13.18 9.83 -10.07
C SER A 123 12.64 8.44 -9.69
N SER A 124 13.08 7.90 -8.56
CA SER A 124 12.61 6.63 -8.01
C SER A 124 11.11 6.67 -7.72
N GLY A 125 10.64 7.65 -6.95
CA GLY A 125 9.24 7.81 -6.53
C GLY A 125 8.28 8.28 -7.62
N THR A 126 8.75 8.53 -8.84
CA THR A 126 7.90 8.95 -9.98
C THR A 126 8.09 8.06 -11.21
N THR A 127 8.78 6.92 -11.05
CA THR A 127 8.95 5.93 -12.12
C THR A 127 7.59 5.37 -12.52
N SER A 128 7.25 5.48 -13.81
CA SER A 128 6.00 4.96 -14.36
C SER A 128 6.06 3.44 -14.48
N SER A 129 4.95 2.77 -14.17
CA SER A 129 4.73 1.37 -14.49
C SER A 129 4.60 1.16 -16.00
N ASN A 130 4.91 -0.05 -16.48
CA ASN A 130 4.62 -0.45 -17.85
C ASN A 130 3.17 -0.95 -17.98
N SER A 131 2.68 -1.07 -19.22
CA SER A 131 1.28 -1.45 -19.49
C SER A 131 0.91 -2.84 -18.95
N GLU A 132 1.87 -3.76 -18.91
CA GLU A 132 1.66 -5.12 -18.43
C GLU A 132 1.46 -5.15 -16.91
N LEU A 133 2.33 -4.45 -16.18
CA LEU A 133 2.23 -4.27 -14.73
C LEU A 133 0.93 -3.54 -14.35
N ASP A 134 0.54 -2.52 -15.12
CA ASP A 134 -0.72 -1.80 -14.91
C ASP A 134 -1.94 -2.71 -15.03
N ALA A 135 -1.97 -3.57 -16.06
CA ALA A 135 -3.05 -4.53 -16.26
C ALA A 135 -3.09 -5.57 -15.13
N ALA A 136 -1.92 -6.09 -14.71
CA ALA A 136 -1.82 -7.03 -13.61
C ALA A 136 -2.29 -6.42 -12.28
N LEU A 137 -1.84 -5.20 -11.97
CA LEU A 137 -2.26 -4.45 -10.77
C LEU A 137 -3.76 -4.12 -10.79
N SER A 138 -4.32 -3.73 -11.95
CA SER A 138 -5.76 -3.47 -12.07
C SER A 138 -6.56 -4.74 -11.78
N ARG A 139 -6.15 -5.88 -12.36
CA ARG A 139 -6.83 -7.16 -12.14
C ARG A 139 -6.81 -7.59 -10.67
N LEU A 140 -5.66 -7.55 -10.01
CA LEU A 140 -5.57 -7.87 -8.57
C LEU A 140 -6.36 -6.88 -7.71
N SER A 141 -6.38 -5.59 -8.09
CA SER A 141 -7.16 -4.57 -7.38
C SER A 141 -8.68 -4.81 -7.47
N THR A 142 -9.17 -5.37 -8.57
CA THR A 142 -10.60 -5.76 -8.67
C THR A 142 -10.95 -6.84 -7.66
N LEU A 143 -10.06 -7.84 -7.46
CA LEU A 143 -10.29 -8.91 -6.48
C LEU A 143 -10.33 -8.40 -5.04
N HIS A 144 -9.52 -7.40 -4.71
CA HIS A 144 -9.53 -6.78 -3.38
C HIS A 144 -10.91 -6.24 -2.97
N MET A 145 -11.71 -5.81 -3.94
CA MET A 145 -13.04 -5.24 -3.69
C MET A 145 -14.13 -6.30 -3.51
N LEU A 146 -13.83 -7.57 -3.80
CA LEU A 146 -14.78 -8.67 -3.70
C LEU A 146 -14.74 -9.27 -2.30
N ALA A 147 -15.92 -9.53 -1.73
CA ALA A 147 -16.01 -10.25 -0.47
C ALA A 147 -15.53 -11.72 -0.65
N PRO A 148 -15.14 -12.41 0.43
CA PRO A 148 -14.77 -13.83 0.36
C PRO A 148 -15.82 -14.67 -0.37
N ASN A 149 -15.37 -15.59 -1.23
CA ASN A 149 -16.19 -16.47 -2.07
C ASN A 149 -16.98 -15.78 -3.20
N GLN A 150 -16.68 -14.52 -3.53
CA GLN A 150 -17.30 -13.81 -4.66
C GLN A 150 -16.45 -13.80 -5.95
N GLY A 151 -15.31 -14.50 -5.98
CA GLY A 151 -14.50 -14.67 -7.18
C GLY A 151 -15.21 -15.54 -8.23
N ALA A 152 -14.91 -15.31 -9.50
CA ALA A 152 -15.52 -16.02 -10.62
C ALA A 152 -15.13 -17.50 -10.71
N ASN A 153 -13.99 -17.88 -10.11
CA ASN A 153 -13.48 -19.25 -10.09
C ASN A 153 -12.69 -19.54 -8.78
N ALA A 154 -12.16 -20.75 -8.64
CA ALA A 154 -11.43 -21.17 -7.45
C ALA A 154 -10.13 -20.38 -7.24
N ASP A 155 -9.42 -20.02 -8.31
CA ASP A 155 -8.15 -19.27 -8.27
C ASP A 155 -8.37 -17.84 -7.77
N GLU A 156 -9.42 -17.17 -8.26
CA GLU A 156 -9.83 -15.86 -7.78
C GLU A 156 -10.22 -15.91 -6.30
N ASN A 157 -10.99 -16.91 -5.89
CA ASN A 157 -11.37 -17.08 -4.49
C ASN A 157 -10.17 -17.34 -3.58
N ALA A 158 -9.14 -18.06 -4.05
CA ALA A 158 -7.91 -18.24 -3.31
C ALA A 158 -7.16 -16.91 -3.11
N LEU A 159 -7.07 -16.07 -4.16
CA LEU A 159 -6.45 -14.75 -4.04
C LEU A 159 -7.25 -13.80 -3.15
N ILE A 160 -8.58 -13.78 -3.27
CA ILE A 160 -9.47 -12.97 -2.42
C ILE A 160 -9.28 -13.36 -0.95
N ALA A 161 -9.21 -14.66 -0.64
CA ALA A 161 -9.02 -15.13 0.73
C ALA A 161 -7.67 -14.69 1.31
N ILE A 162 -6.58 -14.79 0.52
CA ILE A 162 -5.25 -14.29 0.93
C ILE A 162 -5.31 -12.78 1.13
N ASP A 163 -5.87 -12.04 0.19
CA ASP A 163 -5.97 -10.58 0.28
C ASP A 163 -6.78 -10.13 1.51
N PHE A 164 -7.92 -10.77 1.78
CA PHE A 164 -8.77 -10.49 2.94
C PHE A 164 -8.07 -10.76 4.27
N GLU A 165 -7.30 -11.84 4.35
CA GLU A 165 -6.48 -12.14 5.52
C GLU A 165 -5.45 -11.03 5.75
N TYR A 166 -4.76 -10.56 4.70
CA TYR A 166 -3.71 -9.55 4.84
C TYR A 166 -4.25 -8.13 5.02
N GLU A 167 -5.46 -7.84 4.53
CA GLU A 167 -6.18 -6.60 4.87
C GLU A 167 -6.46 -6.52 6.37
N TYR A 168 -6.98 -7.60 6.97
CA TYR A 168 -7.18 -7.68 8.41
C TYR A 168 -5.86 -7.47 9.18
N LYS A 169 -4.78 -8.15 8.75
CA LYS A 169 -3.47 -8.04 9.41
C LYS A 169 -2.90 -6.64 9.32
N ALA A 170 -3.09 -5.94 8.19
CA ALA A 170 -2.66 -4.56 8.02
C ALA A 170 -3.41 -3.63 8.99
N ILE A 171 -4.74 -3.76 9.09
CA ILE A 171 -5.55 -3.00 10.05
C ILE A 171 -5.07 -3.24 11.48
N HIS A 172 -4.84 -4.51 11.86
CA HIS A 172 -4.36 -4.85 13.20
C HIS A 172 -2.95 -4.35 13.49
N LEU A 173 -2.08 -4.36 12.49
CA LEU A 173 -0.74 -3.81 12.58
C LEU A 173 -0.75 -2.29 12.79
N ASP A 174 -1.75 -1.58 12.23
CA ASP A 174 -1.89 -0.12 12.32
C ASP A 174 -2.59 0.35 13.62
N MET A 175 -3.23 -0.54 14.38
CA MET A 175 -3.90 -0.19 15.65
C MET A 175 -3.01 0.57 16.65
N PRO A 176 -1.72 0.27 16.83
CA PRO A 176 -0.82 1.06 17.67
C PRO A 176 -0.58 2.50 17.19
N LEU A 177 -0.71 2.81 15.88
CA LEU A 177 -0.66 4.19 15.38
C LEU A 177 -1.87 4.99 15.82
N LEU A 178 -3.05 4.37 15.78
CA LEU A 178 -4.29 4.98 16.26
C LEU A 178 -4.20 5.30 17.77
N MET A 179 -3.22 4.72 18.46
CA MET A 179 -2.88 4.96 19.86
C MET A 179 -1.61 5.81 20.08
N GLY A 180 -1.02 6.38 19.01
CA GLY A 180 0.05 7.39 19.10
C GLY A 180 1.50 6.89 19.12
N GLN A 181 1.79 5.64 18.72
CA GLN A 181 3.17 5.13 18.62
C GLN A 181 3.84 5.43 17.24
N LYS A 182 5.18 5.57 17.20
CA LYS A 182 5.96 6.14 16.07
C LYS A 182 6.00 5.28 14.79
N GLY A 183 6.18 5.95 13.65
CA GLY A 183 5.85 5.45 12.31
C GLY A 183 6.95 4.86 11.40
N GLN A 184 8.19 4.64 11.84
CA GLN A 184 9.22 4.04 10.95
C GLN A 184 9.36 2.53 11.09
N ASP A 185 9.46 2.00 12.31
CA ASP A 185 9.40 0.54 12.57
C ASP A 185 8.12 -0.06 11.98
N LEU A 186 7.00 0.63 12.14
CA LEU A 186 5.74 0.21 11.54
C LEU A 186 5.79 0.17 10.00
N ARG A 187 6.39 1.18 9.37
CA ARG A 187 6.52 1.20 7.91
C ARG A 187 7.35 0.01 7.42
N GLU A 188 8.42 -0.36 8.13
CA GLU A 188 9.17 -1.59 7.83
C GLU A 188 8.29 -2.84 7.97
N LYS A 189 7.50 -2.92 9.06
CA LYS A 189 6.57 -4.03 9.31
C LYS A 189 5.46 -4.14 8.25
N GLN A 190 4.92 -3.00 7.79
CA GLN A 190 3.94 -2.95 6.70
C GLN A 190 4.55 -3.44 5.39
N VAL A 191 5.79 -3.05 5.09
CA VAL A 191 6.53 -3.57 3.93
C VAL A 191 6.72 -5.08 4.05
N ALA A 192 7.20 -5.57 5.19
CA ALA A 192 7.38 -7.01 5.42
C ALA A 192 6.06 -7.79 5.30
N LEU A 193 4.94 -7.23 5.76
CA LEU A 193 3.62 -7.82 5.61
C LEU A 193 3.20 -7.92 4.13
N LYS A 194 3.46 -6.88 3.32
CA LYS A 194 3.21 -6.90 1.86
C LYS A 194 4.10 -7.89 1.13
N MET A 195 5.35 -8.04 1.56
CA MET A 195 6.27 -9.06 1.05
C MET A 195 5.70 -10.46 1.28
N GLU A 196 5.29 -10.75 2.51
CA GLU A 196 4.68 -12.03 2.88
C GLU A 196 3.37 -12.29 2.11
N GLN A 197 2.51 -11.27 1.96
CA GLN A 197 1.27 -11.38 1.18
C GLN A 197 1.55 -11.85 -0.25
N MET A 198 2.50 -11.18 -0.92
CA MET A 198 2.82 -11.47 -2.31
C MET A 198 3.50 -12.83 -2.47
N ASP A 199 4.35 -13.23 -1.51
CA ASP A 199 4.95 -14.57 -1.50
C ASP A 199 3.88 -15.66 -1.35
N ARG A 200 2.84 -15.44 -0.53
CA ARG A 200 1.70 -16.35 -0.42
C ARG A 200 0.84 -16.39 -1.67
N MET A 201 0.59 -15.25 -2.31
CA MET A 201 -0.13 -15.20 -3.59
C MET A 201 0.65 -15.95 -4.68
N LEU A 202 1.97 -15.75 -4.77
CA LEU A 202 2.82 -16.49 -5.70
C LEU A 202 2.84 -17.99 -5.40
N GLN A 203 2.85 -18.37 -4.12
CA GLN A 203 2.81 -19.78 -3.75
C GLN A 203 1.46 -20.42 -4.15
N ALA A 204 0.35 -19.72 -3.96
CA ALA A 204 -0.97 -20.18 -4.40
C ALA A 204 -1.07 -20.28 -5.93
N SER A 205 -0.50 -19.32 -6.67
CA SER A 205 -0.60 -19.28 -8.12
C SER A 205 0.09 -20.44 -8.84
N LYS A 206 0.96 -21.19 -8.14
CA LYS A 206 1.60 -22.41 -8.68
C LYS A 206 0.59 -23.49 -9.08
N THR A 207 -0.59 -23.51 -8.48
CA THR A 207 -1.65 -24.50 -8.75
C THR A 207 -2.83 -23.95 -9.54
N PHE A 208 -2.77 -22.70 -10.02
CA PHE A 208 -3.87 -22.08 -10.74
C PHE A 208 -4.08 -22.70 -12.13
N GLU A 209 -5.35 -22.86 -12.48
CA GLU A 209 -5.79 -23.26 -13.82
C GLU A 209 -5.95 -22.02 -14.73
N ASP A 210 -6.34 -20.87 -14.17
CA ASP A 210 -6.37 -19.58 -14.86
C ASP A 210 -4.93 -19.05 -15.07
N LEU A 211 -4.38 -19.38 -16.25
CA LEU A 211 -3.05 -18.92 -16.68
C LEU A 211 -2.91 -17.40 -16.69
N SER A 212 -3.99 -16.67 -16.96
CA SER A 212 -3.95 -15.21 -17.00
C SER A 212 -3.87 -14.63 -15.59
N MET A 213 -4.57 -15.22 -14.62
CA MET A 213 -4.45 -14.84 -13.21
C MET A 213 -3.06 -15.18 -12.66
N LYS A 214 -2.54 -16.37 -12.99
CA LYS A 214 -1.18 -16.77 -12.64
C LYS A 214 -0.16 -15.75 -13.15
N ALA A 215 -0.22 -15.38 -14.42
CA ALA A 215 0.67 -14.39 -15.01
C ALA A 215 0.57 -13.03 -14.29
N ALA A 216 -0.63 -12.57 -13.93
CA ALA A 216 -0.79 -11.32 -13.20
C ALA A 216 -0.08 -11.35 -11.83
N VAL A 217 -0.21 -12.45 -11.08
CA VAL A 217 0.50 -12.65 -9.80
C VAL A 217 2.02 -12.65 -10.01
N GLU A 218 2.52 -13.38 -11.01
CA GLU A 218 3.94 -13.47 -11.31
C GLU A 218 4.53 -12.11 -11.71
N THR A 219 3.84 -11.34 -12.56
CA THR A 219 4.26 -9.99 -12.97
C THR A 219 4.33 -9.04 -11.77
N VAL A 220 3.33 -9.06 -10.88
CA VAL A 220 3.34 -8.19 -9.69
C VAL A 220 4.41 -8.62 -8.69
N HIS A 221 4.59 -9.93 -8.46
CA HIS A 221 5.66 -10.44 -7.59
C HIS A 221 7.05 -10.02 -8.08
N ALA A 222 7.32 -10.21 -9.37
CA ALA A 222 8.61 -9.86 -9.98
C ALA A 222 8.94 -8.36 -9.90
N GLN A 223 7.91 -7.49 -9.80
CA GLN A 223 8.06 -6.04 -9.71
C GLN A 223 7.88 -5.49 -8.29
N LEU A 224 7.65 -6.35 -7.30
CA LEU A 224 7.26 -5.94 -5.95
C LEU A 224 8.29 -5.01 -5.30
N ASP A 225 9.58 -5.36 -5.35
CA ASP A 225 10.63 -4.55 -4.70
C ASP A 225 10.72 -3.15 -5.31
N THR A 226 10.59 -3.04 -6.63
CA THR A 226 10.54 -1.76 -7.35
C THR A 226 9.33 -0.93 -6.91
N LEU A 227 8.14 -1.56 -6.84
CA LEU A 227 6.91 -0.89 -6.39
C LEU A 227 7.04 -0.39 -4.95
N LEU A 228 7.57 -1.23 -4.05
CA LEU A 228 7.78 -0.88 -2.64
C LEU A 228 8.81 0.26 -2.51
N ALA A 229 9.87 0.26 -3.31
CA ALA A 229 10.92 1.29 -3.28
C ALA A 229 10.38 2.64 -3.79
N HIS A 230 9.63 2.62 -4.89
CA HIS A 230 8.92 3.79 -5.41
C HIS A 230 8.00 4.40 -4.34
N ASN A 231 7.18 3.57 -3.69
CA ASN A 231 6.28 4.02 -2.63
C ASN A 231 7.04 4.52 -1.41
N TRP A 232 8.18 3.90 -1.09
CA TRP A 232 9.05 4.35 -0.03
C TRP A 232 9.53 5.78 -0.31
N ASP A 233 10.16 6.02 -1.47
CA ASP A 233 10.65 7.35 -1.79
C ASP A 233 9.51 8.38 -1.86
N MET A 234 8.34 8.03 -2.40
CA MET A 234 7.19 8.94 -2.44
C MET A 234 6.68 9.32 -1.03
N VAL A 235 6.62 8.38 -0.09
CA VAL A 235 6.28 8.67 1.32
C VAL A 235 7.30 9.63 1.95
N ASP A 236 8.59 9.46 1.66
CA ASP A 236 9.62 10.38 2.16
C ASP A 236 9.43 11.79 1.58
N LEU A 237 9.11 11.90 0.28
CA LEU A 237 8.80 13.19 -0.36
C LEU A 237 7.57 13.85 0.26
N HIS A 238 6.52 13.08 0.59
CA HIS A 238 5.36 13.59 1.34
C HIS A 238 5.71 14.09 2.74
N GLY A 239 6.79 13.59 3.34
CA GLY A 239 7.34 14.11 4.61
C GLY A 239 7.68 15.61 4.55
N PHE A 240 8.05 16.13 3.37
CA PHE A 240 8.33 17.56 3.19
C PHE A 240 7.11 18.45 3.35
N MET A 241 5.89 17.93 3.17
CA MET A 241 4.67 18.69 3.43
C MET A 241 4.55 19.16 4.89
N ARG A 242 5.20 18.47 5.83
CA ARG A 242 5.19 18.83 7.25
C ARG A 242 6.46 19.58 7.66
N ASN A 243 7.61 19.18 7.11
CA ASN A 243 8.92 19.57 7.63
C ASN A 243 9.87 20.14 6.58
N GLY A 244 9.41 20.52 5.38
CA GLY A 244 10.26 21.07 4.33
C GLY A 244 10.97 22.37 4.77
N GLN A 245 12.29 22.37 4.72
CA GLN A 245 13.14 23.47 5.19
C GLN A 245 13.78 24.22 4.02
N THR A 246 14.24 23.49 3.00
CA THR A 246 14.89 24.07 1.82
C THR A 246 13.88 24.59 0.80
N GLU A 247 14.32 25.44 -0.12
CA GLU A 247 13.48 25.95 -1.20
C GLU A 247 12.98 24.82 -2.12
N SER A 248 13.83 23.85 -2.43
CA SER A 248 13.46 22.67 -3.22
C SER A 248 12.42 21.81 -2.50
N GLU A 249 12.60 21.55 -1.21
CA GLU A 249 11.64 20.80 -0.38
C GLU A 249 10.28 21.50 -0.29
N LYS A 250 10.27 22.83 -0.13
CA LYS A 250 9.03 23.62 -0.10
C LYS A 250 8.27 23.58 -1.42
N LYS A 251 8.98 23.60 -2.55
CA LYS A 251 8.36 23.44 -3.87
C LYS A 251 7.76 22.04 -4.05
N ILE A 252 8.49 21.00 -3.65
CA ILE A 252 7.96 19.62 -3.65
C ILE A 252 6.71 19.54 -2.77
N ALA A 253 6.76 20.07 -1.55
CA ALA A 253 5.62 20.12 -0.64
C ALA A 253 4.41 20.83 -1.25
N SER A 254 4.62 21.93 -1.97
CA SER A 254 3.54 22.66 -2.65
C SER A 254 2.88 21.82 -3.74
N ILE A 255 3.65 21.12 -4.57
CA ILE A 255 3.10 20.22 -5.60
C ILE A 255 2.32 19.08 -4.93
N LEU A 256 2.93 18.42 -3.95
CA LEU A 256 2.30 17.30 -3.27
C LEU A 256 1.01 17.71 -2.55
N SER A 257 0.96 18.90 -1.95
CA SER A 257 -0.27 19.44 -1.33
C SER A 257 -1.36 19.70 -2.36
N HIS A 258 -1.04 20.33 -3.49
CA HIS A 258 -2.00 20.60 -4.56
C HIS A 258 -2.63 19.30 -5.08
N TYR A 259 -1.81 18.29 -5.34
CA TYR A 259 -2.30 17.00 -5.82
C TYR A 259 -3.03 16.20 -4.75
N ARG A 260 -2.64 16.31 -3.47
CA ARG A 260 -3.40 15.74 -2.35
C ARG A 260 -4.84 16.25 -2.34
N ASP A 261 -5.02 17.55 -2.53
CA ASP A 261 -6.35 18.18 -2.50
C ASP A 261 -7.16 17.77 -3.75
N LYS A 262 -6.53 17.68 -4.94
CA LYS A 262 -7.15 17.09 -6.15
C LYS A 262 -7.61 15.64 -5.93
N PHE A 263 -6.79 14.80 -5.29
CA PHE A 263 -7.15 13.41 -5.01
C PHE A 263 -8.31 13.33 -4.01
N ALA A 264 -8.33 14.18 -2.98
CA ALA A 264 -9.44 14.27 -2.05
C ALA A 264 -10.74 14.67 -2.78
N GLU A 265 -10.68 15.62 -3.70
CA GLU A 265 -11.82 16.02 -4.52
C GLU A 265 -12.33 14.87 -5.41
N LEU A 266 -11.43 14.18 -6.13
CA LEU A 266 -11.79 13.02 -6.96
C LEU A 266 -12.40 11.88 -6.13
N THR A 267 -11.89 11.67 -4.92
CA THR A 267 -12.40 10.65 -4.00
C THR A 267 -13.79 11.04 -3.48
N ASN A 268 -14.00 12.28 -3.07
CA ASN A 268 -15.30 12.77 -2.62
C ASN A 268 -16.33 12.71 -3.75
N GLN A 269 -15.97 13.09 -4.98
CA GLN A 269 -16.86 12.97 -6.14
C GLN A 269 -17.27 11.52 -6.43
N PHE A 270 -16.39 10.55 -6.16
CA PHE A 270 -16.71 9.13 -6.26
C PHE A 270 -17.64 8.69 -5.12
N LEU A 271 -17.27 9.02 -3.87
CA LEU A 271 -18.07 8.65 -2.69
C LEU A 271 -19.46 9.30 -2.69
N GLU A 272 -19.61 10.55 -3.08
CA GLU A 272 -20.92 11.22 -3.17
C GLU A 272 -21.87 10.53 -4.16
N LYS A 273 -21.32 9.95 -5.23
CA LYS A 273 -22.09 9.22 -6.24
C LYS A 273 -22.45 7.79 -5.82
N HIS A 274 -21.72 7.21 -4.86
CA HIS A 274 -21.80 5.77 -4.56
C HIS A 274 -22.03 5.44 -3.07
N GLY A 275 -21.94 6.41 -2.16
CA GLY A 275 -22.09 6.26 -0.71
C GLY A 275 -23.51 6.52 -0.19
N GLN A 276 -24.51 6.60 -1.05
CA GLN A 276 -25.93 6.76 -0.67
C GLN A 276 -26.75 5.45 -0.66
N ASN A 277 -26.09 4.29 -0.60
CA ASN A 277 -26.78 2.98 -0.52
C ASN A 277 -26.72 2.40 0.89
#